data_AF-A0A915KU60-F1
#
_entry.id   AF-A0A915KU60-F1
#
_cell.length_a   1.000
_cell.length_b   1.000
_cell.length_c   1.000
_cell.angle_alpha   90.00
_cell.angle_beta   90.00
_cell.angle_gamma   90.00
#
_symmetry.space_group_name_H-M   'P 1'
#
loop_
_entity.id
_entity.type
_entity.pdbx_description
1 polymer ?
#
loop_
_entity_poly.entity_id
_entity_poly.type
_entity_poly.pdbx_seq_one_letter_code
_entity_poly.pdbx_strand_id
1 'polypeptide(L)'
;MGSIRSTFQYFSLNTSLHGFRRLWLKNRWRKCWAMLITLAIVLCIYQIVDKLGVLMKDPLTININLSYEDKMEFPVITICNTLKVR
;
A
#
# COMPACT_ATOMS: atom_id res chain seq x y z
N MET A 1 32.53 8.10 -27.81
CA MET A 1 31.23 7.52 -27.37
C MET A 1 31.50 6.34 -26.45
N GLY A 2 31.12 6.44 -25.18
CA GLY A 2 31.31 5.35 -24.22
C GLY A 2 30.38 4.18 -24.52
N SER A 3 30.89 2.96 -24.36
CA SER A 3 30.13 1.73 -24.61
C SER A 3 28.95 1.61 -23.62
N ILE A 4 27.76 1.23 -24.11
CA ILE A 4 26.57 1.01 -23.28
C ILE A 4 26.87 0.08 -22.08
N ARG A 5 27.79 -0.88 -22.28
CA ARG A 5 28.25 -1.78 -21.21
C ARG A 5 28.93 -1.07 -20.06
N SER A 6 29.82 -0.10 -20.31
CA SER A 6 30.51 0.61 -19.22
C SER A 6 29.55 1.48 -18.42
N THR A 7 28.56 2.08 -19.06
CA THR A 7 27.52 2.88 -18.39
C THR A 7 26.63 2.01 -17.51
N PHE A 8 26.21 0.84 -18.00
CA PHE A 8 25.43 -0.11 -17.22
C PHE A 8 26.21 -0.68 -16.03
N GLN A 9 27.50 -0.95 -16.21
CA GLN A 9 28.40 -1.35 -15.12
C GLN A 9 28.46 -0.28 -14.03
N TYR A 10 28.68 0.98 -14.41
CA TYR A 10 28.72 2.10 -13.49
C TYR A 10 27.41 2.27 -12.71
N PHE A 11 26.27 2.24 -13.42
CA PHE A 11 24.95 2.32 -12.81
C PHE A 11 24.68 1.16 -11.84
N SER A 12 25.06 -0.07 -12.21
CA SER A 12 24.81 -1.25 -11.38
C SER A 12 25.58 -1.25 -10.05
N LEU A 13 26.70 -0.51 -9.99
CA LEU A 13 27.56 -0.40 -8.83
C LEU A 13 27.20 0.79 -7.92
N ASN A 14 26.71 1.88 -8.50
CA ASN A 14 26.40 3.14 -7.80
C ASN A 14 24.92 3.39 -7.54
N THR A 15 24.04 2.47 -7.91
CA THR A 15 22.61 2.58 -7.62
C THR A 15 22.30 2.28 -6.15
N SER A 16 21.30 2.97 -5.60
CA SER A 16 20.71 2.66 -4.28
C SER A 16 19.78 1.44 -4.29
N LEU A 17 19.57 0.80 -5.46
CA LEU A 17 18.76 -0.41 -5.57
C LEU A 17 19.42 -1.57 -4.82
N HIS A 18 18.79 -1.96 -3.70
CA HIS A 18 19.26 -3.03 -2.85
C HIS A 18 19.38 -4.36 -3.63
N GLY A 19 20.56 -4.99 -3.54
CA GLY A 19 20.81 -6.30 -4.17
C GLY A 19 21.21 -6.25 -5.64
N PHE A 20 20.98 -5.14 -6.36
CA PHE A 20 21.32 -5.02 -7.79
C PHE A 20 22.83 -5.18 -8.05
N ARG A 21 23.67 -4.65 -7.15
CA ARG A 21 25.13 -4.85 -7.16
C ARG A 21 25.53 -6.33 -7.10
N ARG A 22 24.77 -7.16 -6.38
CA ARG A 22 25.04 -8.60 -6.20
C ARG A 22 24.68 -9.43 -7.44
N LEU A 23 23.84 -8.88 -8.34
CA LEU A 23 23.59 -9.45 -9.66
C LEU A 23 24.75 -9.22 -10.62
N TRP A 24 25.44 -8.10 -10.47
CA TRP A 24 26.49 -7.70 -11.40
C TRP A 24 27.88 -8.25 -11.03
N LEU A 25 28.16 -8.42 -9.74
CA LEU A 25 29.37 -9.09 -9.26
C LEU A 25 29.34 -10.59 -9.63
N LYS A 26 30.45 -11.12 -10.15
CA LYS A 26 30.63 -12.57 -10.38
C LYS A 26 30.63 -13.30 -9.03
N ASN A 27 29.48 -13.79 -8.60
CA ASN A 27 29.31 -14.59 -7.39
C ASN A 27 28.57 -15.90 -7.71
N ARG A 28 28.92 -17.00 -7.03
CA ARG A 28 28.25 -18.31 -7.15
C ARG A 28 26.74 -18.22 -6.88
N TRP A 29 26.34 -17.29 -6.01
CA TRP A 29 24.95 -17.07 -5.60
C TRP A 29 24.17 -16.09 -6.48
N ARG A 30 24.73 -15.62 -7.60
CA ARG A 30 24.08 -14.62 -8.48
C ARG A 30 22.67 -15.04 -8.92
N LYS A 31 22.48 -16.32 -9.23
CA LYS A 31 21.16 -16.86 -9.64
C LYS A 31 20.13 -16.78 -8.52
N CYS A 32 20.53 -17.08 -7.27
CA CYS A 32 19.66 -16.95 -6.10
C CYS A 32 19.29 -15.48 -5.85
N TRP A 33 20.25 -14.56 -5.97
CA TRP A 33 19.96 -13.12 -5.89
C TRP A 33 19.02 -12.64 -6.99
N ALA A 34 19.13 -13.17 -8.21
CA ALA A 34 18.22 -12.86 -9.30
C ALA A 34 16.79 -13.30 -8.97
N MET A 35 16.62 -14.55 -8.51
CA MET A 35 15.31 -15.07 -8.11
C MET A 35 14.69 -14.26 -6.97
N LEU A 36 15.48 -13.91 -5.96
CA LEU A 36 14.99 -13.10 -4.82
C LEU A 36 14.55 -11.70 -5.25
N ILE A 37 15.32 -11.04 -6.13
CA ILE A 37 14.97 -9.70 -6.62
C ILE A 37 13.73 -9.77 -7.50
N THR A 38 13.62 -10.76 -8.39
CA THR A 38 12.41 -10.96 -9.20
C THR A 38 11.19 -11.21 -8.32
N LEU A 39 11.30 -12.08 -7.30
CA LEU A 39 10.22 -12.34 -6.35
C LEU A 39 9.82 -11.07 -5.60
N ALA A 40 10.79 -10.28 -5.12
CA ALA A 40 10.53 -9.03 -4.42
C ALA A 40 9.82 -8.01 -5.32
N ILE A 41 10.19 -7.91 -6.60
CA ILE A 41 9.52 -7.04 -7.57
C ILE A 41 8.07 -7.47 -7.77
N VAL A 42 7.81 -8.77 -7.95
CA VAL A 42 6.43 -9.29 -8.11
C VAL A 42 5.58 -9.00 -6.87
N LEU A 43 6.11 -9.26 -5.68
CA LEU A 43 5.40 -8.98 -4.42
C LEU A 43 5.15 -7.48 -4.22
N CYS A 44 6.11 -6.64 -4.59
CA CYS A 44 5.96 -5.19 -4.52
C CYS A 44 4.84 -4.69 -5.45
N ILE A 45 4.83 -5.15 -6.72
CA ILE A 45 3.76 -4.82 -7.67
C ILE A 45 2.40 -5.28 -7.13
N TYR A 46 2.32 -6.51 -6.61
CA TYR A 46 1.10 -7.04 -6.02
C TYR A 46 0.59 -6.16 -4.87
N GLN A 47 1.47 -5.77 -3.94
CA GLN A 47 1.11 -4.89 -2.84
C GLN A 47 0.64 -3.51 -3.32
N ILE A 48 1.30 -2.93 -4.32
CA ILE A 48 0.89 -1.63 -4.88
C ILE A 48 -0.52 -1.72 -5.46
N VAL A 49 -0.82 -2.76 -6.23
CA VAL A 49 -2.16 -2.96 -6.83
C VAL A 49 -3.22 -3.15 -5.75
N ASP A 50 -2.94 -3.95 -4.71
CA ASP A 50 -3.85 -4.14 -3.58
C ASP A 50 -4.17 -2.81 -2.87
N LYS A 51 -3.14 -2.02 -2.54
CA LYS A 51 -3.32 -0.72 -1.87
C LYS A 51 -4.01 0.31 -2.76
N LEU A 52 -3.73 0.33 -4.06
CA LEU A 52 -4.45 1.17 -5.01
C LEU A 52 -5.93 0.76 -5.07
N GLY A 53 -6.23 -0.53 -5.09
CA GLY A 53 -7.60 -1.04 -5.08
C GLY A 53 -8.37 -0.66 -3.80
N VAL A 54 -7.69 -0.61 -2.65
CA VAL A 54 -8.28 -0.09 -1.41
C VAL A 54 -8.47 1.42 -1.49
N LEU A 55 -7.50 2.18 -2.01
CA LEU A 55 -7.59 3.63 -2.13
C LEU A 55 -8.74 4.06 -3.05
N MET A 56 -8.94 3.37 -4.18
CA MET A 56 -10.01 3.64 -5.14
C MET A 56 -11.42 3.31 -4.62
N LYS A 57 -11.54 2.61 -3.49
CA LYS A 57 -12.83 2.31 -2.86
C LYS A 57 -13.27 3.40 -1.88
N ASP A 58 -12.57 4.52 -1.83
CA ASP A 58 -12.82 5.66 -0.93
C ASP A 58 -13.16 5.21 0.50
N PRO A 59 -12.28 4.46 1.17
CA PRO A 59 -12.57 3.93 2.49
C PRO A 59 -12.71 5.08 3.48
N LEU A 60 -13.95 5.35 3.90
CA LEU A 60 -14.25 6.33 4.93
C LEU A 60 -13.79 5.78 6.28
N THR A 61 -12.72 6.35 6.84
CA THR A 61 -12.31 6.04 8.21
C THR A 61 -13.17 6.86 9.17
N ILE A 62 -14.22 6.25 9.71
CA ILE A 62 -15.09 6.90 10.70
C ILE A 62 -14.45 6.72 12.07
N ASN A 63 -13.98 7.81 12.67
CA ASN A 63 -13.50 7.80 14.05
C ASN A 63 -14.69 8.01 14.99
N ILE A 64 -15.12 6.93 15.65
CA ILE A 64 -16.20 6.99 16.64
C ILE A 64 -15.56 7.32 17.99
N ASN A 65 -15.59 8.59 18.36
CA ASN A 65 -15.23 9.02 19.70
C ASN A 65 -16.48 9.10 20.57
N LEU A 66 -16.58 8.24 21.59
CA LEU A 66 -17.69 8.26 22.54
C LEU A 66 -17.34 9.26 23.66
N SER A 67 -17.79 10.50 23.52
CA SER A 67 -17.77 11.46 24.64
C SER A 67 -18.98 11.18 25.52
N TYR A 68 -18.74 10.65 26.72
CA TYR A 68 -19.78 10.48 27.73
C TYR A 68 -19.92 11.79 28.48
N GLU A 69 -20.85 12.64 28.05
CA GLU A 69 -21.17 13.90 28.72
C GLU A 69 -22.12 13.64 29.92
N ASP A 70 -21.91 14.33 31.03
CA ASP A 70 -22.77 14.23 32.24
C ASP A 70 -24.21 14.73 31.99
N LYS A 71 -24.44 15.45 30.88
CA LYS A 71 -25.73 16.01 30.48
C LYS A 71 -25.94 15.74 29.00
N MET A 72 -27.10 15.18 28.66
CA MET A 72 -27.51 14.85 27.30
C MET A 72 -28.87 15.49 27.01
N GLU A 73 -29.02 16.08 25.82
CA GLU A 73 -30.30 16.66 25.40
C GLU A 73 -31.34 15.56 25.23
N PHE A 74 -32.52 15.77 25.82
CA PHE A 74 -33.62 14.83 25.69
C PHE A 74 -34.14 14.85 24.24
N PRO A 75 -34.23 13.70 23.55
CA PRO A 75 -34.61 13.66 22.15
C PRO A 75 -36.08 14.03 21.98
N VAL A 76 -36.43 14.53 20.80
CA VAL A 76 -37.82 14.77 20.43
C VAL A 76 -38.54 13.44 20.24
N ILE A 77 -39.52 13.17 21.10
CA ILE A 77 -40.36 11.98 21.00
C ILE A 77 -41.55 12.32 20.10
N THR A 78 -41.65 11.66 18.95
CA THR A 78 -42.84 11.74 18.09
C THR A 78 -43.72 10.52 18.35
N ILE A 79 -44.94 10.75 18.83
CA ILE A 79 -45.93 9.68 19.07
C ILE A 79 -47.01 9.78 18.01
N CYS A 80 -47.23 8.71 17.27
CA CYS A 80 -48.28 8.62 16.25
C CYS A 80 -49.42 7.73 16.72
N ASN A 81 -50.66 8.19 16.51
CA ASN A 81 -51.84 7.35 16.68
C ASN A 81 -51.91 6.32 15.55
N THR A 82 -52.14 5.05 15.89
CA THR A 82 -52.24 3.96 14.90
C THR A 82 -53.61 3.93 14.20
N LEU A 83 -54.60 4.65 14.75
CA LEU A 83 -55.90 4.79 14.13
C LEU A 83 -55.81 5.71 12.92
N LYS A 84 -56.02 5.12 11.74
CA LYS A 84 -56.09 5.83 10.47
C LYS A 84 -57.52 6.35 10.29
N VAL A 85 -57.71 7.67 10.31
CA VAL A 85 -59.01 8.29 10.06
C VAL A 85 -59.18 8.48 8.54
N ARG A 86 -59.81 7.51 7.88
CA ARG A 86 -60.41 7.65 6.55
C ARG A 86 -61.71 6.85 6.52
#